data_AF-A0A166LJR9-F1
#
_entry.id   AF-A0A166LJR9-F1
#
_cell.length_a   1.000
_cell.length_b   1.000
_cell.length_c   1.000
_cell.angle_alpha   90.00
_cell.angle_beta   90.00
_cell.angle_gamma   90.00
#
_symmetry.space_group_name_H-M   'P 1'
#
loop_
_entity.id
_entity.type
_entity.pdbx_description
1 polymer ?
#
loop_
_entity_poly.entity_id
_entity_poly.type
_entity_poly.pdbx_seq_one_letter_code
_entity_poly.pdbx_strand_id
1 'polypeptide(L)'
;MNSSPSHLQSGRVCDREGCTAIICTKVCTGSSSSENAGLRYDVSTDCQKAHWKHHKPACALYAQARRELEEKLKPSGQYPHAYADFVKWCEYYDTPLKNATIAALRLFQEPHAEKSGLLSVSLHYKEDWSNHPVHKRFTVEQVDFPRRWDTPALVHPNLLRMVRAVLDPASTAAAIAKGKIEFGNNFYGVAQYLVAGFFVLPGSAVPVGAAEYHKSFSFDNDTARADVTPHWVMLFRDFVLKGTKMRFCCRKIVVPGSSEPLCCCGGWTHNLEDVPACAAHAQTRRELEENLKPSGQYPHAYADFVKWCEYYDAPLKNATIAALRLPQDPHEEQNGLLNIRIHYKKDWSNHPVHKRFTVELVAFPRRSDTAAETPPEILRMIHTALAPASTAAAVTKGKIQFGSEFYGVAQYIVMGCFILPGNILPVGAARHHKMFHIHKDIARVDVNPHWVMLFRDFVLKGTRMRFTCGKIAVPGSNEPLCCCGGWTHNPKDVEAFHAA
;
A
#
# COMPACT_ATOMS: atom_id res chain seq x y z
N MET A 1 19.84 -54.78 -45.79
CA MET A 1 19.28 -53.41 -45.73
C MET A 1 18.15 -53.42 -44.70
N ASN A 2 18.49 -53.11 -43.45
CA ASN A 2 17.52 -52.92 -42.35
C ASN A 2 17.96 -51.64 -41.64
N SER A 3 17.18 -50.58 -41.81
CA SER A 3 17.35 -49.30 -41.11
C SER A 3 16.73 -49.40 -39.72
N SER A 4 17.57 -49.41 -38.69
CA SER A 4 17.15 -49.31 -37.29
C SER A 4 16.49 -47.95 -37.00
N PRO A 5 15.42 -47.89 -36.17
CA PRO A 5 14.83 -46.63 -35.75
C PRO A 5 15.73 -45.92 -34.74
N SER A 6 15.95 -44.64 -34.99
CA SER A 6 16.62 -43.67 -34.14
C SER A 6 16.08 -43.66 -32.70
N HIS A 7 17.01 -43.62 -31.74
CA HIS A 7 16.80 -43.36 -30.32
C HIS A 7 15.72 -42.30 -30.03
N LEU A 8 14.63 -42.73 -29.37
CA LEU A 8 13.75 -41.87 -28.60
C LEU A 8 14.57 -41.22 -27.46
N GLN A 9 14.86 -39.92 -27.59
CA GLN A 9 15.45 -39.13 -26.52
C GLN A 9 14.51 -39.12 -25.31
N SER A 10 15.06 -39.44 -24.14
CA SER A 10 14.38 -39.41 -22.85
C SER A 10 13.77 -38.02 -22.58
N GLY A 11 12.48 -37.99 -22.29
CA GLY A 11 11.74 -36.76 -22.04
C GLY A 11 12.21 -36.05 -20.78
N ARG A 12 12.94 -34.95 -20.93
CA ARG A 12 13.31 -34.06 -19.81
C ARG A 12 12.09 -33.27 -19.33
N VAL A 13 11.83 -33.37 -18.03
CA VAL A 13 10.89 -32.52 -17.29
C VAL A 13 11.54 -31.15 -17.11
N CYS A 14 10.78 -30.05 -17.21
CA CYS A 14 11.32 -28.71 -17.01
C CYS A 14 11.51 -28.45 -15.52
N ASP A 15 12.76 -28.48 -15.06
CA ASP A 15 13.20 -28.20 -13.69
C ASP A 15 13.59 -26.72 -13.47
N ARG A 16 13.36 -25.85 -14.46
CA ARG A 16 13.79 -24.45 -14.40
C ARG A 16 13.00 -23.66 -13.36
N GLU A 17 13.69 -23.19 -12.33
CA GLU A 17 13.16 -22.22 -11.36
C GLU A 17 12.57 -21.00 -12.09
N GLY A 18 11.30 -20.66 -11.77
CA GLY A 18 10.56 -19.54 -12.37
C GLY A 18 9.65 -19.92 -13.55
N CYS A 19 9.53 -21.21 -13.89
CA CYS A 19 8.57 -21.71 -14.85
C CYS A 19 7.14 -21.70 -14.25
N THR A 20 6.44 -20.56 -14.30
CA THR A 20 5.11 -20.37 -13.68
C THR A 20 3.94 -20.85 -14.53
N ALA A 21 4.19 -21.39 -15.72
CA ALA A 21 3.13 -21.87 -16.60
C ALA A 21 2.63 -23.24 -16.13
N ILE A 22 1.97 -23.22 -14.98
CA ILE A 22 1.17 -24.30 -14.49
C ILE A 22 -0.14 -24.25 -15.29
N ILE A 23 -0.10 -24.73 -16.54
CA ILE A 23 -1.29 -25.10 -17.32
C ILE A 23 -1.60 -26.56 -16.99
N CYS A 24 -1.89 -26.89 -15.73
CA CYS A 24 -2.23 -28.27 -15.34
C CYS A 24 -3.10 -28.31 -14.06
N THR A 25 -4.10 -27.43 -13.90
CA THR A 25 -4.85 -27.39 -12.63
C THR A 25 -6.26 -27.96 -12.62
N LYS A 26 -6.85 -28.44 -13.73
CA LYS A 26 -8.20 -29.05 -13.66
C LYS A 26 -8.47 -30.27 -14.55
N VAL A 27 -7.71 -30.52 -15.62
CA VAL A 27 -8.04 -31.62 -16.56
C VAL A 27 -7.60 -33.00 -16.03
N CYS A 28 -6.58 -33.06 -15.18
CA CYS A 28 -5.98 -34.35 -14.78
C CYS A 28 -6.47 -34.90 -13.45
N THR A 29 -7.20 -34.13 -12.66
CA THR A 29 -7.82 -34.60 -11.41
C THR A 29 -9.32 -34.45 -11.56
N GLY A 30 -10.02 -35.51 -11.94
CA GLY A 30 -11.49 -35.54 -12.08
C GLY A 30 -12.27 -35.33 -10.76
N SER A 31 -11.73 -34.59 -9.79
CA SER A 31 -12.36 -34.29 -8.51
C SER A 31 -12.69 -32.80 -8.40
N SER A 32 -13.99 -32.51 -8.41
CA SER A 32 -14.55 -31.22 -8.03
C SER A 32 -14.59 -31.10 -6.51
N SER A 33 -13.55 -30.54 -5.90
CA SER A 33 -13.61 -29.75 -4.65
C SER A 33 -12.21 -29.54 -4.08
N SER A 34 -11.82 -28.29 -3.85
CA SER A 34 -11.16 -27.87 -2.61
C SER A 34 -10.83 -26.39 -2.64
N GLU A 35 -11.22 -25.74 -1.57
CA GLU A 35 -10.91 -24.37 -1.22
C GLU A 35 -9.42 -24.22 -0.86
N ASN A 36 -8.77 -23.21 -1.44
CA ASN A 36 -7.75 -22.34 -0.84
C ASN A 36 -6.93 -22.85 0.37
N ALA A 37 -6.30 -24.01 0.25
CA ALA A 37 -5.09 -24.35 0.99
C ALA A 37 -3.93 -24.37 -0.02
N GLY A 38 -2.74 -23.91 0.38
CA GLY A 38 -1.55 -23.83 -0.47
C GLY A 38 -0.97 -25.19 -0.88
N LEU A 39 -1.81 -26.09 -1.38
CA LEU A 39 -1.41 -27.33 -2.03
C LEU A 39 -0.75 -26.95 -3.35
N ARG A 40 0.58 -27.08 -3.40
CA ARG A 40 1.25 -27.34 -4.67
C ARG A 40 0.63 -28.63 -5.18
N TYR A 41 -0.29 -28.53 -6.14
CA TYR A 41 -0.71 -29.70 -6.89
C TYR A 41 0.55 -30.19 -7.59
N ASP A 42 1.10 -31.31 -7.14
CA ASP A 42 2.17 -32.01 -7.84
C ASP A 42 1.58 -32.47 -9.17
N VAL A 43 1.76 -31.62 -10.17
CA VAL A 43 1.39 -31.93 -11.54
C VAL A 43 2.25 -33.11 -11.95
N SER A 44 1.63 -34.26 -12.20
CA SER A 44 2.35 -35.46 -12.63
C SER A 44 3.26 -35.12 -13.81
N THR A 45 4.45 -35.74 -13.86
CA THR A 45 5.40 -35.57 -14.96
C THR A 45 4.77 -35.83 -16.32
N ASP A 46 3.77 -36.72 -16.37
CA ASP A 46 2.99 -37.00 -17.57
C ASP A 46 2.04 -35.86 -17.97
N CYS A 47 1.37 -35.18 -17.02
CA CYS A 47 0.60 -33.96 -17.31
C CYS A 47 1.52 -32.86 -17.85
N GLN A 48 2.69 -32.67 -17.25
CA GLN A 48 3.66 -31.69 -17.73
C GLN A 48 4.13 -32.01 -19.15
N LYS A 49 4.44 -33.27 -19.46
CA LYS A 49 4.81 -33.72 -20.82
C LYS A 49 3.65 -33.52 -21.81
N ALA A 50 2.42 -33.84 -21.42
CA ALA A 50 1.25 -33.69 -22.27
C ALA A 50 1.01 -32.21 -22.66
N HIS A 51 1.13 -31.30 -21.69
CA HIS A 51 0.93 -29.87 -21.91
C HIS A 51 2.20 -29.13 -22.37
N TRP A 52 3.36 -29.79 -22.44
CA TRP A 52 4.64 -29.18 -22.81
C TRP A 52 4.59 -28.47 -24.16
N LYS A 53 3.90 -29.03 -25.16
CA LYS A 53 3.77 -28.42 -26.50
C LYS A 53 3.15 -27.02 -26.44
N HIS A 54 2.22 -26.78 -25.51
CA HIS A 54 1.55 -25.49 -25.34
C HIS A 54 2.36 -24.51 -24.49
N HIS A 55 3.15 -25.02 -23.53
CA HIS A 55 3.96 -24.16 -22.67
C HIS A 55 5.34 -23.81 -23.27
N LYS A 56 5.98 -24.73 -24.00
CA LYS A 56 7.38 -24.60 -24.46
C LYS A 56 7.71 -23.24 -25.08
N PRO A 57 6.87 -22.64 -25.96
CA PRO A 57 7.16 -21.31 -26.50
C PRO A 57 7.24 -20.22 -25.42
N ALA A 58 6.28 -20.17 -24.51
CA ALA A 58 6.28 -19.21 -23.40
C ALA A 58 7.48 -19.46 -22.45
N CYS A 59 7.80 -20.73 -22.16
CA CYS A 59 8.99 -21.08 -21.38
C CYS A 59 10.28 -20.55 -21.99
N ALA A 60 10.43 -20.70 -23.31
CA ALA A 60 11.59 -20.24 -24.05
C ALA A 60 11.71 -18.72 -24.00
N LEU A 61 10.60 -17.99 -24.15
CA LEU A 61 10.56 -16.53 -24.03
C LEU A 61 10.99 -16.06 -22.64
N TYR A 62 10.45 -16.63 -21.57
CA TYR A 62 10.86 -16.27 -20.20
C TYR A 62 12.33 -16.63 -19.91
N ALA A 63 12.80 -17.77 -20.41
CA ALA A 63 14.20 -18.14 -20.28
C ALA A 63 15.14 -17.24 -21.08
N GLN A 64 14.68 -16.69 -22.21
CA GLN A 64 15.42 -15.67 -22.95
C GLN A 64 15.45 -14.35 -22.18
N ALA A 65 14.30 -13.83 -21.74
CA ALA A 65 14.22 -12.60 -20.97
C ALA A 65 15.07 -12.64 -19.69
N ARG A 66 15.06 -13.79 -18.99
CA ARG A 66 15.93 -14.04 -17.84
C ARG A 66 17.41 -13.92 -18.21
N ARG A 67 17.86 -14.60 -19.27
CA ARG A 67 19.26 -14.57 -19.71
C ARG A 67 19.70 -13.17 -20.11
N GLU A 68 18.88 -12.47 -20.89
CA GLU A 68 19.19 -11.09 -21.31
C GLU A 68 19.31 -10.13 -20.12
N LEU A 69 18.46 -10.28 -19.11
CA LEU A 69 18.56 -9.49 -17.88
C LEU A 69 19.80 -9.86 -17.08
N GLU A 70 20.05 -11.15 -16.84
CA GLU A 70 21.22 -11.63 -16.10
C GLU A 70 22.53 -11.19 -16.78
N GLU A 71 22.61 -11.23 -18.11
CA GLU A 71 23.75 -10.74 -18.90
C GLU A 71 23.96 -9.24 -18.74
N LYS A 72 22.89 -8.42 -18.77
CA LYS A 72 22.98 -6.97 -18.53
C LYS A 72 23.42 -6.61 -17.12
N LEU A 73 23.03 -7.41 -16.13
CA LEU A 73 23.36 -7.16 -14.73
C LEU A 73 24.71 -7.77 -14.32
N LYS A 74 25.24 -8.74 -15.08
CA LYS A 74 26.50 -9.43 -14.80
C LYS A 74 27.70 -8.48 -14.56
N PRO A 75 27.92 -7.40 -15.33
CA PRO A 75 29.04 -6.49 -15.10
C PRO A 75 29.02 -5.81 -13.72
N SER A 76 27.83 -5.65 -13.12
CA SER A 76 27.71 -5.03 -11.80
C SER A 76 28.05 -5.97 -10.64
N GLY A 77 27.82 -7.28 -10.81
CA GLY A 77 27.90 -8.26 -9.72
C GLY A 77 26.89 -8.07 -8.57
N GLN A 78 26.02 -7.05 -8.62
CA GLN A 78 25.20 -6.63 -7.47
C GLN A 78 23.87 -7.38 -7.34
N TYR A 79 23.36 -7.96 -8.42
CA TYR A 79 22.01 -8.55 -8.45
C TYR A 79 21.99 -9.99 -8.98
N PRO A 80 22.63 -10.96 -8.28
CA PRO A 80 22.76 -12.34 -8.74
C PRO A 80 21.43 -13.09 -8.91
N HIS A 81 20.34 -12.59 -8.29
CA HIS A 81 19.02 -13.24 -8.28
C HIS A 81 17.89 -12.33 -8.76
N ALA A 82 18.22 -11.23 -9.46
CA ALA A 82 17.28 -10.20 -9.91
C ALA A 82 15.96 -10.77 -10.49
N TYR A 83 16.08 -11.62 -11.52
CA TYR A 83 14.92 -12.19 -12.19
C TYR A 83 14.11 -13.14 -11.29
N ALA A 84 14.80 -14.00 -10.54
CA ALA A 84 14.16 -14.96 -9.65
C ALA A 84 13.40 -14.25 -8.51
N ASP A 85 13.98 -13.21 -7.94
CA ASP A 85 13.34 -12.39 -6.91
C ASP A 85 12.14 -11.63 -7.45
N PHE A 86 12.25 -11.09 -8.67
CA PHE A 86 11.15 -10.41 -9.36
C PHE A 86 9.94 -11.34 -9.57
N VAL A 87 10.17 -12.54 -10.13
CA VAL A 87 9.09 -13.51 -10.36
C VAL A 87 8.45 -13.93 -9.04
N LYS A 88 9.26 -14.26 -8.02
CA LYS A 88 8.76 -14.65 -6.69
C LYS A 88 7.99 -13.51 -6.01
N TRP A 89 8.37 -12.25 -6.22
CA TRP A 89 7.61 -11.09 -5.74
C TRP A 89 6.23 -11.04 -6.42
N CYS A 90 6.19 -11.20 -7.74
CA CYS A 90 4.93 -11.20 -8.50
C CYS A 90 4.01 -12.33 -8.06
N GLU A 91 4.55 -13.53 -7.82
CA GLU A 91 3.80 -14.67 -7.28
C GLU A 91 3.28 -14.42 -5.86
N TYR A 92 4.12 -13.83 -4.99
CA TYR A 92 3.75 -13.52 -3.62
C TYR A 92 2.54 -12.57 -3.56
N TYR A 93 2.51 -11.55 -4.44
CA TYR A 93 1.46 -10.55 -4.51
C TYR A 93 0.40 -10.81 -5.61
N ASP A 94 0.33 -12.02 -6.17
CA ASP A 94 -0.62 -12.34 -7.26
C ASP A 94 -2.06 -11.98 -6.90
N THR A 95 -2.47 -12.28 -5.66
CA THR A 95 -3.84 -12.01 -5.21
C THR A 95 -4.10 -10.51 -5.02
N PRO A 96 -3.26 -9.74 -4.29
CA PRO A 96 -3.33 -8.28 -4.29
C PRO A 96 -3.34 -7.64 -5.68
N LEU A 97 -2.52 -8.13 -6.62
CA LEU A 97 -2.48 -7.64 -8.01
C LEU A 97 -3.81 -7.89 -8.73
N LYS A 98 -4.40 -9.08 -8.59
CA LYS A 98 -5.73 -9.38 -9.14
C LYS A 98 -6.82 -8.49 -8.55
N ASN A 99 -6.85 -8.32 -7.22
CA ASN A 99 -7.82 -7.43 -6.55
C ASN A 99 -7.66 -5.98 -7.04
N ALA A 100 -6.42 -5.50 -7.15
CA ALA A 100 -6.12 -4.18 -7.69
C ALA A 100 -6.55 -4.02 -9.14
N THR A 101 -6.41 -5.07 -9.94
CA THR A 101 -6.82 -5.05 -11.35
C THR A 101 -8.34 -4.89 -11.46
N ILE A 102 -9.11 -5.68 -10.70
CA ILE A 102 -10.57 -5.55 -10.66
C ILE A 102 -10.99 -4.16 -10.16
N ALA A 103 -10.32 -3.64 -9.13
CA ALA A 103 -10.60 -2.31 -8.60
C ALA A 103 -10.29 -1.20 -9.62
N ALA A 104 -9.18 -1.30 -10.34
CA ALA A 104 -8.78 -0.34 -11.36
C ALA A 104 -9.75 -0.31 -12.55
N LEU A 105 -10.32 -1.46 -12.90
CA LEU A 105 -11.28 -1.59 -13.99
C LEU A 105 -12.63 -0.91 -13.72
N ARG A 106 -13.01 -0.75 -12.45
CA ARG A 106 -14.29 -0.11 -12.04
C ARG A 106 -15.50 -0.66 -12.81
N LEU A 107 -15.56 -1.98 -12.98
CA LEU A 107 -16.51 -2.64 -13.91
C LEU A 107 -17.98 -2.39 -13.60
N PHE A 108 -18.31 -2.06 -12.35
CA PHE A 108 -19.65 -1.63 -11.97
C PHE A 108 -20.04 -0.29 -12.64
N GLN A 109 -19.11 0.67 -12.69
CA GLN A 109 -19.33 1.97 -13.32
C GLN A 109 -18.96 1.99 -14.80
N GLU A 110 -18.00 1.16 -15.23
CA GLU A 110 -17.47 1.08 -16.59
C GLU A 110 -17.53 -0.37 -17.10
N PRO A 111 -18.72 -0.86 -17.50
CA PRO A 111 -18.85 -2.18 -18.08
C PRO A 111 -17.91 -2.37 -19.28
N HIS A 112 -17.29 -3.55 -19.37
CA HIS A 112 -16.35 -3.89 -20.44
C HIS A 112 -14.99 -3.17 -20.43
N ALA A 113 -14.65 -2.46 -19.36
CA ALA A 113 -13.33 -1.83 -19.24
C ALA A 113 -12.17 -2.83 -19.40
N GLU A 114 -12.39 -4.12 -19.12
CA GLU A 114 -11.39 -5.20 -19.21
C GLU A 114 -10.90 -5.45 -20.65
N LYS A 115 -11.68 -5.04 -21.65
CA LYS A 115 -11.28 -5.16 -23.06
C LYS A 115 -10.28 -4.10 -23.49
N SER A 116 -10.06 -3.10 -22.62
CA SER A 116 -9.40 -1.87 -23.00
C SER A 116 -8.33 -1.39 -22.05
N GLY A 117 -8.36 -1.78 -20.79
CA GLY A 117 -7.38 -1.35 -19.80
C GLY A 117 -6.77 -2.54 -19.08
N LEU A 118 -5.56 -2.32 -18.56
CA LEU A 118 -4.86 -3.26 -17.71
C LEU A 118 -4.21 -2.53 -16.54
N LEU A 119 -4.03 -3.21 -15.41
CA LEU A 119 -3.25 -2.66 -14.30
C LEU A 119 -1.76 -2.72 -14.64
N SER A 120 -1.06 -1.58 -14.56
CA SER A 120 0.40 -1.52 -14.71
C SER A 120 1.05 -1.16 -13.37
N VAL A 121 2.04 -1.95 -12.94
CA VAL A 121 2.77 -1.72 -11.70
C VAL A 121 4.27 -1.66 -12.01
N SER A 122 4.90 -0.54 -11.67
CA SER A 122 6.35 -0.35 -11.80
C SER A 122 7.02 -0.52 -10.44
N LEU A 123 8.03 -1.38 -10.40
CA LEU A 123 8.80 -1.71 -9.21
C LEU A 123 10.25 -1.26 -9.36
N HIS A 124 10.84 -0.83 -8.26
CA HIS A 124 12.28 -0.55 -8.16
C HIS A 124 12.93 -1.58 -7.25
N TYR A 125 14.02 -2.21 -7.72
CA TYR A 125 14.77 -3.17 -6.92
C TYR A 125 15.67 -2.45 -5.90
N LYS A 126 15.59 -2.83 -4.63
CA LYS A 126 16.33 -2.16 -3.56
C LYS A 126 17.81 -2.52 -3.55
N GLU A 127 18.66 -1.56 -3.18
CA GLU A 127 20.11 -1.77 -3.04
C GLU A 127 20.45 -2.79 -1.93
N ASP A 128 19.73 -2.75 -0.81
CA ASP A 128 19.94 -3.61 0.37
C ASP A 128 19.17 -4.94 0.32
N TRP A 129 18.88 -5.44 -0.90
CA TRP A 129 17.99 -6.57 -1.16
C TRP A 129 18.33 -7.85 -0.37
N SER A 130 19.61 -8.10 -0.10
CA SER A 130 20.08 -9.32 0.59
C SER A 130 19.54 -9.42 2.02
N ASN A 131 19.26 -8.29 2.67
CA ASN A 131 18.74 -8.22 4.03
C ASN A 131 17.21 -8.33 4.10
N HIS A 132 16.53 -8.33 2.95
CA HIS A 132 15.08 -8.33 2.88
C HIS A 132 14.54 -9.68 2.39
N PRO A 133 13.41 -10.15 2.95
CA PRO A 133 12.68 -11.25 2.33
C PRO A 133 12.19 -10.81 0.94
N VAL A 134 12.02 -11.76 0.01
CA VAL A 134 11.72 -11.46 -1.41
C VAL A 134 10.58 -10.45 -1.60
N HIS A 135 9.50 -10.57 -0.84
CA HIS A 135 8.33 -9.69 -0.92
C HIS A 135 8.59 -8.23 -0.47
N LYS A 136 9.78 -7.94 0.08
CA LYS A 136 10.25 -6.61 0.49
C LYS A 136 11.44 -6.10 -0.32
N ARG A 137 11.99 -6.89 -1.25
CA ARG A 137 13.16 -6.52 -2.09
C ARG A 137 12.85 -5.46 -3.15
N PHE A 138 11.57 -5.18 -3.36
CA PHE A 138 11.10 -4.17 -4.31
C PHE A 138 10.31 -3.07 -3.59
N THR A 139 10.42 -1.86 -4.12
CA THR A 139 9.54 -0.73 -3.80
C THR A 139 8.57 -0.53 -4.96
N VAL A 140 7.29 -0.26 -4.67
CA VAL A 140 6.31 0.11 -5.70
C VAL A 140 6.44 1.59 -5.99
N GLU A 141 6.95 1.92 -7.17
CA GLU A 141 7.12 3.31 -7.62
C GLU A 141 5.81 3.84 -8.19
N GLN A 142 5.27 3.12 -9.17
CA GLN A 142 4.13 3.56 -9.95
C GLN A 142 3.06 2.48 -10.05
N VAL A 143 1.80 2.92 -10.03
CA VAL A 143 0.62 2.08 -10.21
C VAL A 143 -0.30 2.86 -11.13
N ASP A 144 -0.43 2.40 -12.36
CA ASP A 144 -1.21 3.04 -13.41
C ASP A 144 -2.28 2.10 -13.95
N PHE A 145 -3.21 2.68 -14.69
CA PHE A 145 -4.24 1.94 -15.42
C PHE A 145 -4.33 2.43 -16.87
N PRO A 146 -3.31 2.15 -17.70
CA PRO A 146 -3.32 2.57 -19.09
C PRO A 146 -4.41 1.84 -19.88
N ARG A 147 -5.05 2.58 -20.80
CA ARG A 147 -6.03 2.08 -21.75
C ARG A 147 -5.45 2.01 -23.16
N ARG A 148 -6.01 1.13 -23.99
CA ARG A 148 -5.62 0.92 -25.39
C ARG A 148 -5.68 2.19 -26.23
N TRP A 149 -6.65 3.06 -25.92
CA TRP A 149 -6.90 4.33 -26.61
C TRP A 149 -6.24 5.53 -25.92
N ASP A 150 -5.46 5.34 -24.86
CA ASP A 150 -4.69 6.43 -24.29
C ASP A 150 -3.67 6.95 -25.31
N THR A 151 -3.43 8.25 -25.27
CA THR A 151 -2.54 8.93 -26.20
C THR A 151 -1.10 8.91 -25.68
N PRO A 152 -0.09 8.95 -26.57
CA PRO A 152 1.32 9.06 -26.16
C PRO A 152 1.64 10.30 -25.30
N ALA A 153 0.75 11.31 -25.29
CA ALA A 153 0.88 12.47 -24.43
C ALA A 153 0.59 12.16 -22.96
N LEU A 154 -0.20 11.11 -22.68
CA LEU A 154 -0.59 10.70 -21.32
C LEU A 154 0.22 9.51 -20.81
N VAL A 155 0.68 8.65 -21.71
CA VAL A 155 1.33 7.39 -21.37
C VAL A 155 2.57 7.19 -22.24
N HIS A 156 3.67 6.76 -21.62
CA HIS A 156 4.93 6.51 -22.33
C HIS A 156 4.72 5.59 -23.56
N PRO A 157 5.26 5.92 -24.75
CA PRO A 157 4.99 5.16 -25.99
C PRO A 157 5.27 3.66 -25.89
N ASN A 158 6.36 3.27 -25.20
CA ASN A 158 6.68 1.85 -24.99
C ASN A 158 5.62 1.13 -24.15
N LEU A 159 5.06 1.80 -23.13
CA LEU A 159 3.99 1.23 -22.32
C LEU A 159 2.72 1.07 -23.14
N LEU A 160 2.34 2.06 -23.97
CA LEU A 160 1.19 1.91 -24.88
C LEU A 160 1.35 0.76 -25.86
N ARG A 161 2.56 0.57 -26.41
CA ARG A 161 2.87 -0.58 -27.28
C ARG A 161 2.67 -1.90 -26.55
N MET A 162 3.18 -2.01 -25.32
CA MET A 162 2.98 -3.20 -24.48
C MET A 162 1.51 -3.42 -24.15
N VAL A 163 0.77 -2.38 -23.76
CA VAL A 163 -0.66 -2.45 -23.44
C VAL A 163 -1.46 -2.98 -24.62
N ARG A 164 -1.17 -2.50 -25.84
CA ARG A 164 -1.83 -2.99 -27.06
C ARG A 164 -1.54 -4.45 -27.33
N ALA A 165 -0.28 -4.87 -27.16
CA ALA A 165 0.13 -6.26 -27.36
C ALA A 165 -0.46 -7.20 -26.30
N VAL A 166 -0.51 -6.78 -25.04
CA VAL A 166 -1.05 -7.57 -23.92
C VAL A 166 -2.57 -7.68 -24.02
N LEU A 167 -3.29 -6.62 -24.44
CA LEU A 167 -4.74 -6.65 -24.63
C LEU A 167 -5.16 -7.26 -25.98
N ASP A 168 -4.24 -7.78 -26.77
CA ASP A 168 -4.57 -8.34 -28.09
C ASP A 168 -5.54 -9.53 -27.93
N PRO A 169 -6.63 -9.63 -28.72
CA PRO A 169 -7.57 -10.74 -28.61
C PRO A 169 -6.93 -12.13 -28.72
N ALA A 170 -5.86 -12.29 -29.52
CA ALA A 170 -5.17 -13.56 -29.63
C ALA A 170 -4.46 -13.94 -28.32
N SER A 171 -3.93 -12.94 -27.60
CA SER A 171 -3.26 -13.15 -26.30
C SER A 171 -4.23 -13.53 -25.17
N THR A 172 -5.49 -13.09 -25.25
CA THR A 172 -6.52 -13.36 -24.22
C THR A 172 -7.37 -14.59 -24.51
N ALA A 173 -7.37 -15.10 -25.75
CA ALA A 173 -8.23 -16.20 -26.18
C ALA A 173 -8.16 -17.45 -25.28
N ALA A 174 -6.94 -17.85 -24.88
CA ALA A 174 -6.74 -19.00 -24.00
C ALA A 174 -7.31 -18.77 -22.59
N ALA A 175 -7.18 -17.55 -22.06
CA ALA A 175 -7.75 -17.19 -20.77
C ALA A 175 -9.28 -17.12 -20.81
N ILE A 176 -9.86 -16.66 -21.93
CA ILE A 176 -11.31 -16.66 -22.15
C ILE A 176 -11.85 -18.08 -22.19
N ALA A 177 -11.21 -18.97 -22.96
CA ALA A 177 -11.61 -20.38 -23.03
C ALA A 177 -11.56 -21.05 -21.65
N LYS A 178 -10.47 -20.82 -20.88
CA LYS A 178 -10.35 -21.30 -19.51
C LYS A 178 -11.43 -20.73 -18.59
N GLY A 179 -11.71 -19.43 -18.68
CA GLY A 179 -12.72 -18.77 -17.87
C GLY A 179 -14.14 -19.27 -18.13
N LYS A 180 -14.49 -19.53 -19.39
CA LYS A 180 -15.77 -20.14 -19.76
C LYS A 180 -15.94 -21.55 -19.19
N ILE A 181 -14.86 -22.33 -19.14
CA ILE A 181 -14.86 -23.65 -18.49
C ILE A 181 -15.01 -23.51 -16.97
N GLU A 182 -14.32 -22.54 -16.36
CA GLU A 182 -14.27 -22.38 -14.91
C GLU A 182 -15.56 -21.79 -14.32
N PHE A 183 -16.16 -20.81 -14.98
CA PHE A 183 -17.30 -20.06 -14.45
C PHE A 183 -18.61 -20.36 -15.18
N GLY A 184 -18.58 -21.11 -16.30
CA GLY A 184 -19.77 -21.46 -17.08
C GLY A 184 -20.57 -20.23 -17.49
N ASN A 185 -21.88 -20.24 -17.21
CA ASN A 185 -22.77 -19.12 -17.47
C ASN A 185 -22.47 -17.89 -16.60
N ASN A 186 -21.70 -18.05 -15.52
CA ASN A 186 -21.29 -16.93 -14.67
C ASN A 186 -20.00 -16.25 -15.15
N PHE A 187 -19.38 -16.68 -16.26
CA PHE A 187 -18.19 -16.01 -16.80
C PHE A 187 -18.53 -14.59 -17.28
N TYR A 188 -17.75 -13.59 -16.83
CA TYR A 188 -17.88 -12.21 -17.31
C TYR A 188 -16.78 -11.85 -18.32
N GLY A 189 -15.52 -12.04 -17.93
CA GLY A 189 -14.39 -11.55 -18.73
C GLY A 189 -13.02 -12.03 -18.26
N VAL A 190 -12.00 -11.49 -18.91
CA VAL A 190 -10.59 -11.71 -18.58
C VAL A 190 -9.97 -10.36 -18.26
N ALA A 191 -9.35 -10.26 -17.09
CA ALA A 191 -8.59 -9.11 -16.67
C ALA A 191 -7.09 -9.41 -16.80
N GLN A 192 -6.31 -8.35 -17.00
CA GLN A 192 -4.87 -8.45 -17.18
C GLN A 192 -4.13 -7.43 -16.33
N TYR A 193 -2.96 -7.81 -15.86
CA TYR A 193 -2.01 -6.89 -15.26
C TYR A 193 -0.59 -7.11 -15.81
N LEU A 194 0.19 -6.05 -15.78
CA LEU A 194 1.60 -5.99 -16.16
C LEU A 194 2.40 -5.43 -14.98
N VAL A 195 3.40 -6.17 -14.54
CA VAL A 195 4.38 -5.71 -13.57
C VAL A 195 5.72 -5.53 -14.28
N ALA A 196 6.37 -4.39 -14.11
CA ALA A 196 7.70 -4.11 -14.61
C ALA A 196 8.66 -3.88 -13.44
N GLY A 197 9.72 -4.67 -13.34
CA GLY A 197 10.76 -4.53 -12.33
C GLY A 197 12.00 -3.86 -12.91
N PHE A 198 12.40 -2.72 -12.38
CA PHE A 198 13.57 -1.96 -12.80
C PHE A 198 14.74 -2.16 -11.84
N PHE A 199 15.93 -2.39 -12.40
CA PHE A 199 17.17 -2.63 -11.66
C PHE A 199 18.13 -1.47 -11.93
N VAL A 200 18.38 -0.65 -10.90
CA VAL A 200 19.14 0.59 -11.00
C VAL A 200 20.38 0.46 -10.11
N LEU A 201 21.57 0.69 -10.68
CA LEU A 201 22.81 0.65 -9.91
C LEU A 201 22.89 1.78 -8.88
N PRO A 202 23.57 1.58 -7.74
CA PRO A 202 23.84 2.64 -6.78
C PRO A 202 24.47 3.85 -7.44
N GLY A 203 23.87 5.02 -7.21
CA GLY A 203 24.30 6.29 -7.79
C GLY A 203 23.89 6.51 -9.25
N SER A 204 23.20 5.57 -9.89
CA SER A 204 22.61 5.76 -11.23
C SER A 204 21.15 6.21 -11.12
N ALA A 205 20.72 7.10 -12.01
CA ALA A 205 19.30 7.40 -12.21
C ALA A 205 18.65 6.50 -13.30
N VAL A 206 19.48 5.79 -14.07
CA VAL A 206 19.04 5.02 -15.24
C VAL A 206 19.04 3.53 -14.90
N PRO A 207 17.92 2.82 -15.15
CA PRO A 207 17.89 1.36 -15.02
C PRO A 207 18.87 0.69 -15.98
N VAL A 208 19.67 -0.24 -15.45
CA VAL A 208 20.58 -1.08 -16.23
C VAL A 208 19.84 -2.27 -16.84
N GLY A 209 18.76 -2.69 -16.20
CA GLY A 209 17.90 -3.77 -16.69
C GLY A 209 16.46 -3.59 -16.27
N ALA A 210 15.57 -4.30 -16.96
CA ALA A 210 14.18 -4.42 -16.62
C ALA A 210 13.70 -5.87 -16.79
N ALA A 211 12.77 -6.30 -15.95
CA ALA A 211 12.02 -7.55 -16.09
C ALA A 211 10.54 -7.23 -16.24
N GLU A 212 9.83 -8.03 -17.02
CA GLU A 212 8.39 -7.87 -17.24
C GLU A 212 7.65 -9.15 -16.83
N TYR A 213 6.53 -9.00 -16.14
CA TYR A 213 5.64 -10.08 -15.76
C TYR A 213 4.21 -9.69 -16.11
N HIS A 214 3.60 -10.41 -17.05
CA HIS A 214 2.22 -10.19 -17.44
C HIS A 214 1.38 -11.41 -17.04
N LYS A 215 0.16 -11.16 -16.57
CA LYS A 215 -0.78 -12.24 -16.24
C LYS A 215 -2.18 -11.90 -16.70
N SER A 216 -2.84 -12.90 -17.27
CA SER A 216 -4.27 -12.87 -17.58
C SER A 216 -5.02 -13.79 -16.62
N PHE A 217 -6.17 -13.36 -16.13
CA PHE A 217 -7.04 -14.18 -15.28
C PHE A 217 -8.51 -13.92 -15.60
N SER A 218 -9.31 -14.99 -15.58
CA SER A 218 -10.76 -14.93 -15.75
C SER A 218 -11.46 -14.56 -14.46
N PHE A 219 -12.62 -13.93 -14.57
CA PHE A 219 -13.48 -13.59 -13.44
C PHE A 219 -14.97 -13.64 -13.83
N ASP A 220 -15.84 -13.77 -12.82
CA ASP A 220 -17.28 -14.01 -12.98
C ASP A 220 -18.13 -12.72 -13.02
N ASN A 221 -19.44 -12.82 -13.26
CA ASN A 221 -20.35 -11.66 -13.30
C ASN A 221 -20.47 -11.00 -11.94
N ASP A 222 -20.44 -11.82 -10.89
CA ASP A 222 -20.37 -11.29 -9.55
C ASP A 222 -19.11 -10.39 -9.48
N THR A 223 -17.95 -10.87 -9.97
CA THR A 223 -16.67 -10.20 -10.20
C THR A 223 -16.80 -8.72 -10.47
N ALA A 224 -17.47 -8.53 -11.60
CA ALA A 224 -17.67 -7.28 -12.28
C ALA A 224 -18.65 -6.35 -11.56
N ARG A 225 -19.61 -6.89 -10.80
CA ARG A 225 -20.63 -6.10 -10.09
C ARG A 225 -20.13 -5.53 -8.77
N ALA A 226 -18.95 -5.92 -8.32
CA ALA A 226 -18.45 -5.47 -7.04
C ALA A 226 -18.13 -3.96 -7.09
N ASP A 227 -18.69 -3.19 -6.16
CA ASP A 227 -18.39 -1.77 -6.06
C ASP A 227 -17.04 -1.57 -5.37
N VAL A 228 -16.18 -0.77 -5.99
CA VAL A 228 -14.75 -0.72 -5.66
C VAL A 228 -14.42 0.56 -4.93
N THR A 229 -13.59 0.45 -3.89
CA THR A 229 -13.11 1.63 -3.16
C THR A 229 -12.31 2.54 -4.10
N PRO A 230 -12.59 3.86 -4.14
CA PRO A 230 -11.83 4.79 -4.97
C PRO A 230 -10.37 4.94 -4.50
N HIS A 231 -10.03 4.42 -3.31
CA HIS A 231 -8.70 4.46 -2.71
C HIS A 231 -7.89 3.17 -2.90
N TRP A 232 -8.29 2.32 -3.85
CA TRP A 232 -7.67 1.01 -4.08
C TRP A 232 -6.15 1.10 -4.34
N VAL A 233 -5.65 2.18 -4.96
CA VAL A 233 -4.21 2.38 -5.19
C VAL A 233 -3.44 2.50 -3.87
N MET A 234 -4.00 3.25 -2.92
CA MET A 234 -3.40 3.42 -1.59
C MET A 234 -3.42 2.10 -0.83
N LEU A 235 -4.55 1.39 -0.87
CA LEU A 235 -4.66 0.07 -0.26
C LEU A 235 -3.64 -0.91 -0.85
N PHE A 236 -3.48 -0.95 -2.18
CA PHE A 236 -2.48 -1.79 -2.84
C PHE A 236 -1.08 -1.52 -2.28
N ARG A 237 -0.67 -0.25 -2.27
CA ARG A 237 0.63 0.17 -1.76
C ARG A 237 0.81 -0.20 -0.29
N ASP A 238 -0.22 0.00 0.52
CA ASP A 238 -0.24 -0.39 1.93
C ASP A 238 -0.02 -1.89 2.13
N PHE A 239 -0.70 -2.73 1.35
CA PHE A 239 -0.55 -4.19 1.44
C PHE A 239 0.85 -4.65 1.04
N VAL A 240 1.42 -4.06 -0.02
CA VAL A 240 2.80 -4.34 -0.42
C VAL A 240 3.79 -3.84 0.64
N LEU A 241 3.60 -2.60 1.12
CA LEU A 241 4.46 -1.99 2.13
C LEU A 241 4.44 -2.78 3.43
N LYS A 242 3.28 -3.32 3.83
CA LYS A 242 3.12 -4.18 5.02
C LYS A 242 3.55 -5.62 4.77
N GLY A 243 3.60 -6.08 3.52
CA GLY A 243 3.98 -7.45 3.18
C GLY A 243 2.87 -8.43 3.53
N THR A 244 1.63 -7.98 3.42
CA THR A 244 0.46 -8.76 3.83
C THR A 244 -0.07 -9.54 2.64
N LYS A 245 -0.22 -10.85 2.80
CA LYS A 245 -0.96 -11.67 1.83
C LYS A 245 -2.45 -11.41 2.01
N MET A 246 -3.14 -11.20 0.90
CA MET A 246 -4.59 -11.04 0.89
C MET A 246 -5.24 -12.24 0.23
N ARG A 247 -6.50 -12.51 0.60
CA ARG A 247 -7.35 -13.44 -0.15
C ARG A 247 -8.01 -12.68 -1.31
N PHE A 248 -8.34 -13.42 -2.36
CA PHE A 248 -9.14 -12.86 -3.45
C PHE A 248 -10.53 -12.56 -2.90
N CYS A 249 -11.16 -11.48 -3.36
CA CYS A 249 -12.43 -11.10 -2.76
C CYS A 249 -13.51 -12.17 -2.93
N CYS A 250 -13.98 -12.69 -1.80
CA CYS A 250 -15.08 -13.64 -1.66
C CYS A 250 -16.46 -12.95 -1.61
N ARG A 251 -16.51 -11.62 -1.51
CA ARG A 251 -17.67 -10.74 -1.30
C ARG A 251 -18.60 -11.04 -0.13
N LYS A 252 -18.39 -12.15 0.57
CA LYS A 252 -19.11 -12.43 1.81
C LYS A 252 -18.60 -11.45 2.87
N ILE A 253 -19.44 -10.46 3.18
CA ILE A 253 -19.34 -9.68 4.40
C ILE A 253 -19.94 -10.54 5.52
N VAL A 254 -19.29 -11.64 5.86
CA VAL A 254 -19.76 -12.50 6.96
C VAL A 254 -18.55 -12.96 7.73
N VAL A 255 -18.40 -12.45 8.95
CA VAL A 255 -17.58 -13.09 9.97
C VAL A 255 -18.56 -13.66 10.99
N PRO A 256 -18.76 -14.99 11.03
CA PRO A 256 -19.57 -15.61 12.07
C PRO A 256 -19.05 -15.18 13.45
N GLY A 257 -19.88 -14.49 14.24
CA GLY A 257 -19.54 -14.06 15.60
C GLY A 257 -18.81 -12.73 15.74
N SER A 258 -18.63 -11.95 14.67
CA SER A 258 -18.08 -10.57 14.74
C SER A 258 -19.16 -9.55 14.43
N SER A 259 -19.23 -8.50 15.26
CA SER A 259 -20.10 -7.34 15.05
C SER A 259 -19.63 -6.44 13.91
N GLU A 260 -18.43 -6.65 13.35
CA GLU A 260 -17.90 -5.86 12.26
C GLU A 260 -17.81 -6.62 10.93
N PRO A 261 -18.27 -6.01 9.82
CA PRO A 261 -18.21 -6.56 8.48
C PRO A 261 -16.76 -6.56 7.93
N LEU A 262 -15.99 -7.62 8.18
CA LEU A 262 -14.65 -7.77 7.58
C LEU A 262 -14.67 -8.62 6.31
N CYS A 263 -14.50 -7.98 5.15
CA CYS A 263 -14.24 -8.71 3.91
C CYS A 263 -12.88 -9.42 3.96
N CYS A 264 -12.84 -10.68 3.53
CA CYS A 264 -11.64 -11.46 3.27
C CYS A 264 -10.60 -10.76 2.34
N CYS A 265 -11.05 -9.78 1.55
CA CYS A 265 -10.26 -8.97 0.64
C CYS A 265 -9.54 -7.80 1.31
N GLY A 266 -9.92 -7.37 2.51
CA GLY A 266 -9.39 -6.16 3.14
C GLY A 266 -9.96 -4.85 2.58
N GLY A 267 -11.22 -4.86 2.12
CA GLY A 267 -11.99 -3.64 1.80
C GLY A 267 -11.91 -3.13 0.35
N TRP A 268 -11.47 -3.96 -0.60
CA TRP A 268 -11.29 -3.53 -2.00
C TRP A 268 -12.59 -3.34 -2.78
N THR A 269 -13.59 -4.16 -2.46
CA THR A 269 -14.78 -4.33 -3.31
C THR A 269 -16.08 -4.22 -2.52
N HIS A 270 -16.11 -3.33 -1.53
CA HIS A 270 -17.30 -3.02 -0.76
C HIS A 270 -17.52 -1.52 -0.78
N ASN A 271 -18.78 -1.12 -0.88
CA ASN A 271 -19.16 0.27 -0.69
C ASN A 271 -18.69 0.68 0.71
N LEU A 272 -17.83 1.70 0.76
CA LEU A 272 -17.23 2.18 2.01
C LEU A 272 -18.30 2.69 2.98
N GLU A 273 -19.49 3.05 2.47
CA GLU A 273 -20.65 3.44 3.27
C GLU A 273 -21.15 2.30 4.19
N ASP A 274 -20.95 1.03 3.78
CA ASP A 274 -21.32 -0.15 4.58
C ASP A 274 -20.28 -0.49 5.66
N VAL A 275 -19.13 0.21 5.65
CA VAL A 275 -18.03 0.03 6.62
C VAL A 275 -17.85 1.36 7.37
N PRO A 276 -18.35 1.52 8.61
CA PRO A 276 -18.45 2.82 9.29
C PRO A 276 -17.17 3.67 9.29
N ALA A 277 -15.99 3.05 9.43
CA ALA A 277 -14.70 3.74 9.41
C ALA A 277 -14.34 4.31 8.02
N CYS A 278 -14.75 3.61 6.95
CA CYS A 278 -14.51 4.06 5.58
C CYS A 278 -15.57 5.08 5.12
N ALA A 279 -16.80 4.96 5.60
CA ALA A 279 -17.90 5.90 5.38
C ALA A 279 -17.51 7.31 5.87
N ALA A 280 -16.92 7.42 7.06
CA ALA A 280 -16.47 8.68 7.62
C ALA A 280 -15.39 9.37 6.75
N HIS A 281 -14.46 8.59 6.17
CA HIS A 281 -13.42 9.12 5.29
C HIS A 281 -14.00 9.57 3.94
N ALA A 282 -14.90 8.78 3.35
CA ALA A 282 -15.59 9.10 2.11
C ALA A 282 -16.49 10.35 2.24
N GLN A 283 -17.22 10.47 3.34
CA GLN A 283 -18.04 11.64 3.65
C GLN A 283 -17.18 12.91 3.80
N THR A 284 -16.10 12.84 4.59
CA THR A 284 -15.16 13.98 4.77
C THR A 284 -14.60 14.45 3.42
N ARG A 285 -14.29 13.52 2.51
CA ARG A 285 -13.83 13.84 1.17
C ARG A 285 -14.92 14.49 0.32
N ARG A 286 -16.14 13.96 0.29
CA ARG A 286 -17.26 14.53 -0.48
C ARG A 286 -17.58 15.95 0.00
N GLU A 287 -17.72 16.14 1.31
CA GLU A 287 -17.93 17.46 1.92
C GLU A 287 -16.82 18.43 1.50
N LEU A 288 -15.57 17.99 1.50
CA LEU A 288 -14.47 18.85 1.11
C LEU A 288 -14.43 19.13 -0.40
N GLU A 289 -14.61 18.11 -1.25
CA GLU A 289 -14.65 18.28 -2.70
C GLU A 289 -15.81 19.21 -3.10
N GLU A 290 -16.99 19.05 -2.50
CA GLU A 290 -18.15 19.93 -2.71
C GLU A 290 -17.89 21.34 -2.21
N ASN A 291 -17.26 21.51 -1.05
CA ASN A 291 -16.91 22.82 -0.51
C ASN A 291 -15.82 23.53 -1.33
N LEU A 292 -14.90 22.77 -1.93
CA LEU A 292 -13.81 23.32 -2.76
C LEU A 292 -14.21 23.49 -4.23
N LYS A 293 -15.22 22.77 -4.73
CA LYS A 293 -15.69 22.80 -6.12
C LYS A 293 -16.07 24.21 -6.61
N PRO A 294 -16.78 25.07 -5.84
CA PRO A 294 -17.10 26.44 -6.25
C PRO A 294 -15.85 27.32 -6.45
N SER A 295 -14.73 26.99 -5.79
CA SER A 295 -13.54 27.85 -5.83
C SER A 295 -12.74 27.70 -7.12
N GLY A 296 -12.79 26.53 -7.80
CA GLY A 296 -11.96 26.21 -8.97
C GLY A 296 -10.43 26.31 -8.76
N GLN A 297 -9.98 26.79 -7.61
CA GLN A 297 -8.62 27.25 -7.34
C GLN A 297 -7.73 26.14 -6.78
N TYR A 298 -8.31 25.02 -6.33
CA TYR A 298 -7.58 23.99 -5.56
C TYR A 298 -7.93 22.54 -5.97
N PRO A 299 -7.70 22.13 -7.23
CA PRO A 299 -8.07 20.79 -7.71
C PRO A 299 -7.34 19.65 -6.99
N HIS A 300 -6.27 19.95 -6.23
CA HIS A 300 -5.44 18.96 -5.55
C HIS A 300 -5.35 19.13 -4.03
N ALA A 301 -6.12 20.06 -3.44
CA ALA A 301 -6.02 20.38 -2.01
C ALA A 301 -6.21 19.16 -1.09
N TYR A 302 -7.18 18.29 -1.40
CA TYR A 302 -7.39 17.06 -0.63
C TYR A 302 -6.24 16.06 -0.77
N ALA A 303 -5.79 15.81 -2.01
CA ALA A 303 -4.70 14.88 -2.27
C ALA A 303 -3.40 15.36 -1.61
N ASP A 304 -3.15 16.67 -1.62
CA ASP A 304 -2.04 17.30 -0.91
C ASP A 304 -2.18 17.18 0.61
N PHE A 305 -3.39 17.34 1.14
CA PHE A 305 -3.67 17.21 2.58
C PHE A 305 -3.36 15.80 3.07
N VAL A 306 -3.80 14.77 2.34
CA VAL A 306 -3.52 13.36 2.67
C VAL A 306 -2.01 13.11 2.62
N LYS A 307 -1.33 13.52 1.55
CA LYS A 307 0.12 13.39 1.41
C LYS A 307 0.90 14.15 2.50
N TRP A 308 0.39 15.29 2.97
CA TRP A 308 0.97 16.03 4.09
C TRP A 308 0.85 15.23 5.40
N CYS A 309 -0.33 14.65 5.67
CA CYS A 309 -0.54 13.80 6.84
C CYS A 309 0.37 12.57 6.80
N GLU A 310 0.55 11.95 5.62
CA GLU A 310 1.48 10.82 5.43
C GLU A 310 2.94 11.24 5.65
N TYR A 311 3.35 12.39 5.12
CA TYR A 311 4.70 12.92 5.28
C TYR A 311 5.05 13.15 6.76
N TYR A 312 4.10 13.66 7.54
CA TYR A 312 4.28 13.96 8.96
C TYR A 312 3.77 12.87 9.91
N ASP A 313 3.39 11.67 9.45
CA ASP A 313 2.77 10.64 10.32
C ASP A 313 3.61 10.29 11.56
N ALA A 314 4.91 10.09 11.39
CA ALA A 314 5.80 9.81 12.52
C ALA A 314 5.95 11.02 13.47
N PRO A 315 6.27 12.24 12.99
CA PRO A 315 6.19 13.45 13.80
C PRO A 315 4.88 13.67 14.56
N LEU A 316 3.73 13.39 13.91
CA LEU A 316 2.40 13.52 14.49
C LEU A 316 2.19 12.54 15.64
N LYS A 317 2.58 11.27 15.46
CA LYS A 317 2.57 10.26 16.52
C LYS A 317 3.46 10.67 17.70
N ASN A 318 4.65 11.18 17.41
CA ASN A 318 5.61 11.61 18.42
C ASN A 318 5.06 12.77 19.26
N ALA A 319 4.52 13.81 18.60
CA ALA A 319 3.89 14.93 19.28
C ALA A 319 2.68 14.48 20.12
N THR A 320 1.93 13.49 19.64
CA THR A 320 0.79 12.90 20.38
C THR A 320 1.27 12.17 21.63
N ILE A 321 2.30 11.33 21.52
CA ILE A 321 2.91 10.62 22.66
C ILE A 321 3.49 11.60 23.68
N ALA A 322 4.17 12.66 23.20
CA ALA A 322 4.72 13.71 24.06
C ALA A 322 3.63 14.42 24.87
N ALA A 323 2.54 14.75 24.21
CA ALA A 323 1.45 15.49 24.83
C ALA A 323 0.65 14.65 25.83
N LEU A 324 0.65 13.32 25.67
CA LEU A 324 0.06 12.38 26.61
C LEU A 324 0.82 12.28 27.95
N ARG A 325 2.12 12.61 28.02
CA ARG A 325 2.91 12.49 29.27
C ARG A 325 2.82 11.11 29.96
N LEU A 326 2.81 10.05 29.16
CA LEU A 326 2.61 8.65 29.59
C LEU A 326 3.43 8.20 30.82
N PRO A 327 4.71 8.59 31.02
CA PRO A 327 5.47 8.14 32.19
C PRO A 327 4.93 8.65 33.53
N GLN A 328 4.23 9.78 33.53
CA GLN A 328 3.80 10.48 34.75
C GLN A 328 2.44 9.99 35.26
N ASP A 329 1.68 9.29 34.41
CA ASP A 329 0.32 8.84 34.74
C ASP A 329 -0.02 7.50 34.03
N PRO A 330 0.47 6.36 34.56
CA PRO A 330 0.39 5.07 33.90
C PRO A 330 -0.96 4.35 34.01
N HIS A 331 -1.95 4.93 34.70
CA HIS A 331 -3.19 4.24 35.07
C HIS A 331 -4.44 4.73 34.35
N GLU A 332 -4.39 5.84 33.64
CA GLU A 332 -5.49 6.25 32.80
C GLU A 332 -5.33 5.69 31.39
N GLU A 333 -6.40 5.09 30.86
CA GLU A 333 -6.56 4.91 29.42
C GLU A 333 -6.64 6.30 28.78
N GLN A 334 -5.48 6.98 28.69
CA GLN A 334 -5.41 8.39 28.33
C GLN A 334 -5.71 8.53 26.84
N ASN A 335 -6.97 8.85 26.61
CA ASN A 335 -7.50 9.31 25.35
C ASN A 335 -7.03 10.76 25.12
N GLY A 336 -5.80 10.90 24.67
CA GLY A 336 -5.27 12.17 24.19
C GLY A 336 -5.67 12.43 22.75
N LEU A 337 -5.98 13.68 22.44
CA LEU A 337 -6.26 14.10 21.09
C LEU A 337 -5.34 15.26 20.70
N LEU A 338 -4.36 15.00 19.85
CA LEU A 338 -3.60 16.07 19.22
C LEU A 338 -4.44 16.67 18.09
N ASN A 339 -4.79 17.95 18.22
CA ASN A 339 -5.51 18.72 17.22
C ASN A 339 -4.54 19.67 16.50
N ILE A 340 -4.42 19.49 15.19
CA ILE A 340 -3.57 20.35 14.36
C ILE A 340 -4.41 21.04 13.30
N ARG A 341 -4.32 22.37 13.26
CA ARG A 341 -4.96 23.18 12.23
C ARG A 341 -3.92 23.63 11.21
N ILE A 342 -4.16 23.32 9.94
CA ILE A 342 -3.30 23.72 8.83
C ILE A 342 -4.05 24.51 7.75
N HIS A 343 -3.36 25.42 7.06
CA HIS A 343 -3.89 26.27 5.99
C HIS A 343 -3.19 25.98 4.67
N TYR A 344 -3.96 25.79 3.59
CA TYR A 344 -3.42 25.60 2.25
C TYR A 344 -2.94 26.92 1.64
N LYS A 345 -1.73 26.96 1.07
CA LYS A 345 -1.14 28.17 0.44
C LYS A 345 -1.50 28.25 -1.05
N LYS A 346 -2.02 29.40 -1.49
CA LYS A 346 -2.62 29.58 -2.83
C LYS A 346 -1.67 29.44 -4.03
N ASP A 347 -0.39 29.74 -3.86
CA ASP A 347 0.54 29.80 -5.01
C ASP A 347 1.60 28.69 -5.02
N TRP A 348 1.35 27.62 -4.26
CA TRP A 348 2.39 26.65 -3.91
C TRP A 348 2.22 25.29 -4.61
N SER A 349 1.45 25.22 -5.70
CA SER A 349 1.21 23.98 -6.45
C SER A 349 2.50 23.32 -6.97
N ASN A 350 3.56 24.10 -7.19
CA ASN A 350 4.88 23.60 -7.61
C ASN A 350 5.80 23.22 -6.44
N HIS A 351 5.42 23.55 -5.19
CA HIS A 351 6.26 23.24 -4.04
C HIS A 351 6.08 21.78 -3.59
N PRO A 352 7.05 21.19 -2.88
CA PRO A 352 6.85 19.93 -2.18
C PRO A 352 5.65 20.01 -1.24
N VAL A 353 4.89 18.91 -1.14
CA VAL A 353 3.61 18.87 -0.40
C VAL A 353 3.70 19.36 1.05
N HIS A 354 4.81 19.04 1.74
CA HIS A 354 5.05 19.46 3.12
C HIS A 354 5.13 20.98 3.31
N LYS A 355 5.43 21.75 2.24
CA LYS A 355 5.50 23.22 2.28
C LYS A 355 4.22 23.92 1.83
N ARG A 356 3.26 23.17 1.25
CA ARG A 356 1.98 23.71 0.74
C ARG A 356 1.02 24.12 1.85
N PHE A 357 1.30 23.72 3.08
CA PHE A 357 0.48 24.03 4.24
C PHE A 357 1.24 24.89 5.25
N THR A 358 0.53 25.78 5.95
CA THR A 358 1.02 26.47 7.15
C THR A 358 0.32 25.88 8.37
N VAL A 359 1.05 25.53 9.42
CA VAL A 359 0.45 25.12 10.71
C VAL A 359 0.10 26.36 11.50
N GLU A 360 -1.19 26.56 11.77
CA GLU A 360 -1.67 27.68 12.61
C GLU A 360 -1.70 27.29 14.08
N LEU A 361 -2.28 26.13 14.38
CA LEU A 361 -2.53 25.69 15.75
C LEU A 361 -2.09 24.24 15.94
N VAL A 362 -1.42 23.98 17.05
CA VAL A 362 -1.19 22.64 17.58
C VAL A 362 -1.69 22.68 19.02
N ALA A 363 -2.84 22.05 19.26
CA ALA A 363 -3.49 22.02 20.56
C ALA A 363 -3.63 20.58 21.04
N PHE A 364 -3.52 20.38 22.34
CA PHE A 364 -3.78 19.08 22.97
C PHE A 364 -4.85 19.24 24.05
N PRO A 365 -6.11 19.41 23.63
CA PRO A 365 -7.20 19.58 24.57
C PRO A 365 -7.41 18.29 25.37
N ARG A 366 -7.39 18.41 26.69
CA ARG A 366 -7.73 17.34 27.62
C ARG A 366 -9.23 17.31 27.84
N ARG A 367 -9.75 16.14 28.22
CA ARG A 367 -11.17 15.99 28.57
C ARG A 367 -11.60 16.88 29.74
N SER A 368 -10.65 17.27 30.59
CA SER A 368 -10.83 18.20 31.71
C SER A 368 -10.86 19.68 31.30
N ASP A 369 -10.47 20.02 30.07
CA ASP A 369 -10.37 21.42 29.65
C ASP A 369 -11.78 22.01 29.51
N THR A 370 -12.00 23.18 30.12
CA THR A 370 -13.32 23.79 30.19
C THR A 370 -13.74 24.45 28.86
N ALA A 371 -15.04 24.65 28.68
CA ALA A 371 -15.62 25.33 27.50
C ALA A 371 -15.12 26.76 27.28
N ALA A 372 -14.44 27.37 28.25
CA ALA A 372 -13.89 28.72 28.14
C ALA A 372 -12.66 28.79 27.22
N GLU A 373 -11.90 27.70 27.06
CA GLU A 373 -10.59 27.73 26.37
C GLU A 373 -10.62 27.03 25.00
N THR A 374 -11.62 26.19 24.74
CA THR A 374 -11.71 25.41 23.50
C THR A 374 -13.01 25.70 22.77
N PRO A 375 -12.97 26.07 21.46
CA PRO A 375 -14.16 26.27 20.66
C PRO A 375 -15.15 25.09 20.78
N PRO A 376 -16.47 25.34 20.92
CA PRO A 376 -17.48 24.28 21.12
C PRO A 376 -17.48 23.19 20.05
N GLU A 377 -17.12 23.55 18.82
CA GLU A 377 -16.97 22.61 17.70
C GLU A 377 -15.83 21.63 17.93
N ILE A 378 -14.70 22.10 18.45
CA ILE A 378 -13.54 21.27 18.79
C ILE A 378 -13.90 20.35 19.96
N LEU A 379 -14.61 20.83 20.98
CA LEU A 379 -15.10 20.00 22.08
C LEU A 379 -16.04 18.90 21.61
N ARG A 380 -16.99 19.22 20.73
CA ARG A 380 -17.89 18.22 20.14
C ARG A 380 -17.10 17.14 19.39
N MET A 381 -16.10 17.55 18.61
CA MET A 381 -15.21 16.63 17.90
C MET A 381 -14.42 15.73 18.85
N ILE A 382 -13.87 16.29 19.93
CA ILE A 382 -13.18 15.53 20.97
C ILE A 382 -14.14 14.48 21.54
N HIS A 383 -15.36 14.87 21.92
CA HIS A 383 -16.33 13.93 22.47
C HIS A 383 -16.71 12.81 21.49
N THR A 384 -16.87 13.11 20.19
CA THR A 384 -17.14 12.10 19.18
C THR A 384 -15.95 11.17 18.95
N ALA A 385 -14.73 11.71 18.86
CA ALA A 385 -13.52 10.92 18.61
C ALA A 385 -13.07 10.08 19.82
N LEU A 386 -13.35 10.57 21.03
CA LEU A 386 -13.10 9.86 22.28
C LEU A 386 -14.28 8.96 22.70
N ALA A 387 -15.22 8.66 21.78
CA ALA A 387 -16.36 7.81 22.11
C ALA A 387 -15.88 6.40 22.57
N PRO A 388 -16.41 5.86 23.68
CA PRO A 388 -15.89 4.63 24.29
C PRO A 388 -15.84 3.41 23.34
N ALA A 389 -16.78 3.31 22.41
CA ALA A 389 -16.89 2.18 21.50
C ALA A 389 -15.71 2.06 20.53
N SER A 390 -15.24 3.18 19.95
CA SER A 390 -14.10 3.17 19.02
C SER A 390 -12.79 2.86 19.74
N THR A 391 -12.62 3.37 20.97
CA THR A 391 -11.42 3.13 21.77
C THR A 391 -11.35 1.69 22.26
N ALA A 392 -12.45 1.10 22.72
CA ALA A 392 -12.47 -0.27 23.24
C ALA A 392 -12.06 -1.32 22.19
N ALA A 393 -12.52 -1.17 20.94
CA ALA A 393 -12.13 -2.04 19.84
C ALA A 393 -10.62 -1.92 19.53
N ALA A 394 -10.10 -0.69 19.50
CA ALA A 394 -8.68 -0.42 19.27
C ALA A 394 -7.80 -1.00 20.40
N VAL A 395 -8.22 -0.87 21.67
CA VAL A 395 -7.54 -1.44 22.84
C VAL A 395 -7.50 -2.97 22.74
N THR A 396 -8.63 -3.59 22.43
CA THR A 396 -8.72 -5.05 22.26
C THR A 396 -7.77 -5.55 21.18
N LYS A 397 -7.76 -4.87 20.02
CA LYS A 397 -6.82 -5.17 18.93
C LYS A 397 -5.36 -5.01 19.35
N GLY A 398 -5.05 -3.98 20.14
CA GLY A 398 -3.70 -3.73 20.66
C GLY A 398 -3.24 -4.83 21.61
N LYS A 399 -4.10 -5.26 22.54
CA LYS A 399 -3.82 -6.38 23.45
C LYS A 399 -3.57 -7.69 22.70
N ILE A 400 -4.35 -7.96 21.64
CA ILE A 400 -4.13 -9.15 20.78
C ILE A 400 -2.78 -9.06 20.06
N GLN A 401 -2.41 -7.88 19.56
CA GLN A 401 -1.21 -7.70 18.75
C GLN A 401 0.09 -7.68 19.58
N PHE A 402 0.08 -7.03 20.73
CA PHE A 402 1.30 -6.77 21.53
C PHE A 402 1.34 -7.55 22.85
N GLY A 403 0.27 -8.25 23.22
CA GLY A 403 0.23 -9.06 24.45
C GLY A 403 0.58 -8.25 25.70
N SER A 404 1.56 -8.73 26.46
CA SER A 404 2.08 -8.05 27.66
C SER A 404 2.77 -6.73 27.35
N GLU A 405 3.17 -6.46 26.11
CA GLU A 405 3.91 -5.26 25.71
C GLU A 405 3.00 -4.11 25.27
N PHE A 406 1.69 -4.34 25.26
CA PHE A 406 0.71 -3.29 25.01
C PHE A 406 0.67 -2.29 26.18
N TYR A 407 0.81 -1.01 25.87
CA TYR A 407 0.63 0.08 26.85
C TYR A 407 -0.75 0.73 26.72
N GLY A 408 -1.13 1.16 25.51
CA GLY A 408 -2.38 1.88 25.30
C GLY A 408 -2.66 2.22 23.83
N VAL A 409 -3.76 2.92 23.59
CA VAL A 409 -4.10 3.51 22.29
C VAL A 409 -3.96 5.02 22.40
N ALA A 410 -3.32 5.63 21.41
CA ALA A 410 -3.30 7.08 21.24
C ALA A 410 -3.95 7.45 19.90
N GLN A 411 -4.41 8.70 19.82
CA GLN A 411 -5.01 9.20 18.59
C GLN A 411 -4.70 10.67 18.33
N TYR A 412 -4.67 11.02 17.05
CA TYR A 412 -4.56 12.40 16.62
C TYR A 412 -5.57 12.71 15.52
N ILE A 413 -5.99 13.96 15.48
CA ILE A 413 -6.81 14.52 14.41
C ILE A 413 -6.09 15.72 13.81
N VAL A 414 -5.79 15.62 12.52
CA VAL A 414 -5.37 16.78 11.73
C VAL A 414 -6.60 17.36 11.06
N MET A 415 -6.83 18.65 11.27
CA MET A 415 -7.83 19.44 10.57
C MET A 415 -7.14 20.33 9.54
N GLY A 416 -7.38 20.05 8.26
CA GLY A 416 -7.01 20.97 7.18
C GLY A 416 -8.10 22.00 7.01
N CYS A 417 -7.85 23.25 7.38
CA CYS A 417 -8.74 24.37 7.07
C CYS A 417 -8.34 24.98 5.73
N PHE A 418 -9.31 25.14 4.83
CA PHE A 418 -9.08 25.75 3.53
C PHE A 418 -9.68 27.14 3.55
N ILE A 419 -8.85 28.14 3.82
CA ILE A 419 -9.26 29.54 3.79
C ILE A 419 -8.93 30.13 2.41
N LEU A 420 -9.95 30.67 1.74
CA LEU A 420 -9.72 31.45 0.51
C LEU A 420 -9.12 32.82 0.88
N PRO A 421 -8.19 33.37 0.08
CA PRO A 421 -7.70 34.71 0.34
C PRO A 421 -8.85 35.72 0.34
N GLY A 422 -8.90 36.55 1.37
CA GLY A 422 -9.98 37.53 1.59
C GLY A 422 -11.15 37.01 2.43
N ASN A 423 -11.22 35.72 2.72
CA ASN A 423 -12.23 35.17 3.64
C ASN A 423 -11.64 35.01 5.04
N ILE A 424 -12.40 35.44 6.05
CA ILE A 424 -12.07 35.22 7.47
C ILE A 424 -12.49 33.80 7.90
N LEU A 425 -13.48 33.22 7.21
CA LEU A 425 -14.03 31.91 7.50
C LEU A 425 -13.50 30.82 6.55
N PRO A 426 -13.24 29.60 7.05
CA PRO A 426 -12.85 28.48 6.20
C PRO A 426 -13.96 28.13 5.23
N VAL A 427 -13.59 27.88 3.97
CA VAL A 427 -14.50 27.49 2.90
C VAL A 427 -14.75 25.99 2.91
N GLY A 428 -13.85 25.22 3.52
CA GLY A 428 -14.04 23.81 3.84
C GLY A 428 -13.05 23.33 4.91
N ALA A 429 -13.32 22.17 5.49
CA ALA A 429 -12.42 21.51 6.43
C ALA A 429 -12.23 20.03 6.06
N ALA A 430 -10.98 19.57 5.97
CA ALA A 430 -10.64 18.16 5.85
C ALA A 430 -10.27 17.62 7.22
N ARG A 431 -10.60 16.36 7.47
CA ARG A 431 -10.24 15.68 8.71
C ARG A 431 -9.44 14.43 8.39
N HIS A 432 -8.31 14.29 9.07
CA HIS A 432 -7.53 13.06 9.09
C HIS A 432 -7.43 12.57 10.54
N HIS A 433 -8.14 11.50 10.83
CA HIS A 433 -8.13 10.87 12.16
C HIS A 433 -7.33 9.57 12.09
N LYS A 434 -6.39 9.41 13.03
CA LYS A 434 -5.60 8.18 13.12
C LYS A 434 -5.49 7.73 14.56
N MET A 435 -5.79 6.45 14.78
CA MET A 435 -5.49 5.73 16.01
C MET A 435 -4.24 4.88 15.84
N PHE A 436 -3.43 4.77 16.88
CA PHE A 436 -2.24 3.91 16.90
C PHE A 436 -2.00 3.32 18.29
N HIS A 437 -1.39 2.14 18.32
CA HIS A 437 -1.04 1.44 19.56
C HIS A 437 0.33 1.92 20.07
N ILE A 438 0.45 2.07 21.38
CA ILE A 438 1.68 2.42 22.07
C ILE A 438 2.27 1.16 22.71
N HIS A 439 3.55 0.92 22.44
CA HIS A 439 4.34 -0.13 23.08
C HIS A 439 4.87 0.36 24.44
N LYS A 440 4.99 -0.53 25.43
CA LYS A 440 5.49 -0.18 26.78
C LYS A 440 6.82 0.55 26.78
N ASP A 441 7.76 0.13 25.95
CA ASP A 441 9.08 0.78 25.84
C ASP A 441 8.98 2.25 25.37
N ILE A 442 8.03 2.57 24.49
CA ILE A 442 7.82 3.94 24.02
C ILE A 442 7.20 4.79 25.14
N ALA A 443 6.27 4.21 25.90
CA ALA A 443 5.60 4.91 26.99
C ALA A 443 6.52 5.23 28.19
N ARG A 444 7.68 4.56 28.28
CA ARG A 444 8.70 4.82 29.31
C ARG A 444 9.67 5.93 28.93
N VAL A 445 9.67 6.38 27.68
CA VAL A 445 10.56 7.47 27.25
C VAL A 445 10.04 8.77 27.85
N ASP A 446 10.87 9.44 28.65
CA ASP A 446 10.57 10.79 29.11
C ASP A 446 10.63 11.73 27.91
N VAL A 447 9.52 12.42 27.65
CA VAL A 447 9.33 13.19 26.44
C VAL A 447 9.41 14.66 26.81
N ASN A 448 10.31 15.39 26.15
CA ASN A 448 10.42 16.82 26.37
C ASN A 448 9.04 17.50 26.19
N PRO A 449 8.47 18.16 27.22
CA PRO A 449 7.14 18.75 27.15
C PRO A 449 7.04 19.87 26.10
N HIS A 450 8.17 20.41 25.64
CA HIS A 450 8.25 21.39 24.56
C HIS A 450 8.15 20.77 23.15
N TRP A 451 8.01 19.45 23.02
CA TRP A 451 7.88 18.77 21.72
C TRP A 451 6.73 19.32 20.86
N VAL A 452 5.64 19.79 21.47
CA VAL A 452 4.53 20.42 20.76
C VAL A 452 4.99 21.72 20.07
N MET A 453 5.83 22.52 20.73
CA MET A 453 6.41 23.73 20.16
C MET A 453 7.47 23.40 19.11
N LEU A 454 8.34 22.42 19.39
CA LEU A 454 9.33 21.94 18.44
C LEU A 454 8.68 21.37 17.18
N PHE A 455 7.56 20.66 17.29
CA PHE A 455 6.82 20.15 16.15
C PHE A 455 6.37 21.27 15.21
N ARG A 456 5.86 22.38 15.75
CA ARG A 456 5.53 23.57 14.95
C ARG A 456 6.75 24.06 14.18
N ASP A 457 7.89 24.20 14.85
CA ASP A 457 9.13 24.66 14.22
C ASP A 457 9.65 23.67 13.18
N PHE A 458 9.54 22.36 13.42
CA PHE A 458 9.92 21.32 12.47
C PHE A 458 9.07 21.36 11.20
N VAL A 459 7.77 21.57 11.34
CA VAL A 459 6.90 21.74 10.18
C VAL A 459 7.26 23.00 9.41
N LEU A 460 7.50 24.13 10.10
CA LEU A 460 7.90 25.38 9.47
C LEU A 460 9.24 25.26 8.73
N LYS A 461 10.20 24.50 9.27
CA LYS A 461 11.51 24.24 8.64
C LYS A 461 11.47 23.18 7.54
N GLY A 462 10.37 22.42 7.41
CA GLY A 462 10.21 21.38 6.38
C GLY A 462 11.13 20.17 6.57
N THR A 463 11.54 19.89 7.80
CA THR A 463 12.51 18.81 8.10
C THR A 463 11.79 17.48 8.26
N ARG A 464 12.29 16.43 7.60
CA ARG A 464 11.78 15.06 7.75
C ARG A 464 12.45 14.38 8.94
N MET A 465 11.68 14.01 9.96
CA MET A 465 12.19 13.12 11.01
C MET A 465 12.12 11.67 10.55
N ARG A 466 13.19 10.90 10.78
CA ARG A 466 13.18 9.44 10.68
C ARG A 466 12.96 8.85 12.06
N PHE A 467 12.10 7.84 12.13
CA PHE A 467 11.98 6.99 13.31
C PHE A 467 13.04 5.89 13.20
N THR A 468 14.09 5.96 14.02
CA THR A 468 15.06 4.86 14.15
C THR A 468 15.03 4.38 15.59
N CYS A 469 14.21 3.36 15.87
CA CYS A 469 14.36 2.60 17.10
C CYS A 469 15.55 1.66 16.92
N GLY A 470 16.75 2.12 17.28
CA GLY A 470 17.97 1.32 17.29
C GLY A 470 18.78 1.58 18.55
N LYS A 471 19.29 0.51 19.17
CA LYS A 471 20.29 0.61 20.23
C LYS A 471 21.63 0.94 19.58
N ILE A 472 22.25 2.07 19.92
CA ILE A 472 23.63 2.38 19.50
C ILE A 472 24.55 2.15 20.69
N ALA A 473 25.60 1.34 20.48
CA ALA A 473 26.68 1.22 21.44
C ALA A 473 27.52 2.51 21.39
N VAL A 474 27.55 3.24 22.51
CA VAL A 474 28.44 4.41 22.66
C VAL A 474 29.73 3.94 23.34
N PRO A 475 30.92 4.19 22.75
CA PRO A 475 32.18 3.87 23.39
C PRO A 475 32.27 4.53 24.77
N GLY A 476 32.39 3.70 25.83
CA GLY A 476 32.46 4.17 27.22
C GLY A 476 31.14 4.13 28.01
N SER A 477 30.03 3.74 27.39
CA SER A 477 28.75 3.50 28.07
C SER A 477 28.53 2.00 28.32
N ASN A 478 28.18 1.62 29.55
CA ASN A 478 27.77 0.24 29.88
C ASN A 478 26.32 -0.07 29.47
N GLU A 479 25.56 0.93 29.03
CA GLU A 479 24.18 0.77 28.58
C GLU A 479 23.99 1.25 27.14
N PRO A 480 23.30 0.47 26.28
CA PRO A 480 22.97 0.92 24.92
C PRO A 480 22.00 2.10 24.99
N LEU A 481 22.40 3.24 24.41
CA LEU A 481 21.52 4.41 24.30
C LEU A 481 20.49 4.15 23.20
N CYS A 482 19.22 4.41 23.52
CA CYS A 482 18.12 4.34 22.55
C CYS A 482 18.24 5.53 21.61
N CYS A 483 18.38 5.28 20.30
CA CYS A 483 18.51 6.32 19.29
C CYS A 483 17.15 6.95 18.93
N CYS A 484 16.40 7.39 19.94
CA CYS A 484 15.25 8.25 19.72
C CYS A 484 15.79 9.64 19.36
N GLY A 485 16.04 9.90 18.07
CA GLY A 485 16.53 11.19 17.60
C GLY A 485 15.77 12.36 18.24
N GLY A 486 16.44 13.06 19.17
CA GLY A 486 15.93 14.24 19.87
C GLY A 486 15.09 14.02 21.13
N TRP A 487 14.88 12.80 21.63
CA TRP A 487 13.99 12.61 22.79
C TRP A 487 14.65 12.89 24.13
N THR A 488 15.97 12.71 24.24
CA THR A 488 16.67 12.65 25.54
C THR A 488 17.75 13.72 25.74
N HIS A 489 17.80 14.76 24.92
CA HIS A 489 18.91 15.72 24.99
C HIS A 489 18.64 16.88 25.95
N ASN A 490 19.63 17.12 26.82
CA ASN A 490 19.80 18.34 27.58
C ASN A 490 19.73 19.53 26.59
N PRO A 491 19.06 20.66 26.93
CA PRO A 491 18.98 21.83 26.05
C PRO A 491 20.32 22.26 25.41
N LYS A 492 21.44 22.06 26.11
CA LYS A 492 22.79 22.35 25.60
C LYS A 492 23.24 21.45 24.43
N ASP A 493 22.78 20.21 24.38
CA ASP A 493 23.13 19.26 23.31
C ASP A 493 22.30 19.52 22.03
N VAL A 494 21.11 20.11 22.19
CA VAL A 494 20.26 20.54 21.06
C VAL A 494 20.86 21.77 20.36
N GLU A 495 21.47 22.69 21.11
CA GLU A 495 22.22 23.82 20.55
C GLU A 495 23.46 23.35 19.77
N ALA A 496 24.20 22.36 20.28
CA ALA A 496 25.34 21.77 19.59
C ALA A 496 24.94 21.02 18.30
N PHE A 497 23.81 20.32 18.30
CA PHE A 497 23.25 19.67 17.10
C PHE A 497 22.75 20.67 16.05
N HIS A 498 22.32 21.86 16.45
CA HIS A 498 21.94 22.93 15.52
C HIS A 498 23.12 23.75 15.00
N ALA A 499 24.26 23.74 15.69
CA ALA A 499 25.50 24.39 15.28
C ALA A 499 26.33 23.52 14.30
N ALA A 500 26.08 22.21 14.26
CA ALA A 500 26.64 21.26 13.29
C ALA A 500 25.68 21.04 12.11
#